data_AF-G1P4H5-F1
#
_entry.id   AF-G1P4H5-F1
#
_cell.length_a   1.000
_cell.length_b   1.000
_cell.length_c   1.000
_cell.angle_alpha   90.00
_cell.angle_beta   90.00
_cell.angle_gamma   90.00
#
_symmetry.space_group_name_H-M   'P 1'
#
loop_
_entity.id
_entity.type
_entity.pdbx_description
1 polymer ?
#
loop_
_entity_poly.entity_id
_entity_poly.type
_entity_poly.pdbx_seq_one_letter_code
_entity_poly.pdbx_strand_id
1 'polypeptide(L)'
;QHGGIYVKRSARFREEEMRQKLLSYVSAGTPMYLVIFPEGTRYNPELTKVISSSQIFAAQEGLPVLKHVLTPRVKATHIAFDSMKNYLDAIYDVTVAFEGTVDDKGQRKEAPSM
;
A
#
# COMPACT_ATOMS: atom_id res chain seq x y z
N GLN A 1 -12.13 -3.85 -18.11
CA GLN A 1 -12.15 -2.57 -17.37
C GLN A 1 -11.46 -2.79 -16.03
N HIS A 2 -10.62 -1.85 -15.58
CA HIS A 2 -10.01 -1.91 -14.25
C HIS A 2 -10.86 -1.10 -13.27
N GLY A 3 -11.33 -1.75 -12.21
CA GLY A 3 -11.92 -1.07 -11.05
C GLY A 3 -10.81 -0.57 -10.12
N GLY A 4 -11.08 0.48 -9.35
CA GLY A 4 -10.12 1.01 -8.39
C GLY A 4 -10.80 1.60 -7.15
N ILE A 5 -10.18 1.35 -5.99
CA ILE A 5 -10.51 2.03 -4.73
C ILE A 5 -9.26 2.77 -4.30
N TYR A 6 -9.36 4.09 -4.20
CA TYR A 6 -8.24 4.92 -3.81
C TYR A 6 -8.33 5.29 -2.34
N VAL A 7 -7.32 4.89 -1.56
CA VAL A 7 -7.22 5.16 -0.13
C VAL A 7 -6.03 6.08 0.11
N LYS A 8 -6.28 7.26 0.67
CA LYS A 8 -5.20 8.16 1.12
C LYS A 8 -4.74 7.76 2.52
N ARG A 9 -3.44 7.91 2.81
CA ARG A 9 -2.89 7.87 4.18
C ARG A 9 -3.33 9.08 5.04
N SER A 10 -4.28 9.90 4.60
CA SER A 10 -4.81 11.05 5.34
C SER A 10 -6.01 10.66 6.20
N ALA A 11 -6.32 11.48 7.22
CA ALA A 11 -7.31 11.18 8.25
C ALA A 11 -8.75 10.90 7.76
N ARG A 12 -9.09 11.20 6.49
CA ARG A 12 -10.44 11.04 5.93
C ARG A 12 -10.61 9.69 5.20
N PHE A 13 -10.34 8.59 5.89
CA PHE A 13 -10.63 7.25 5.36
C PHE A 13 -12.08 6.85 5.68
N ARG A 14 -12.88 6.58 4.63
CA ARG A 14 -14.29 6.18 4.76
C ARG A 14 -14.41 4.67 4.60
N GLU A 15 -14.40 3.99 5.75
CA GLU A 15 -14.44 2.52 5.84
C GLU A 15 -15.70 1.93 5.19
N GLU A 16 -16.88 2.47 5.50
CA GLU A 16 -18.15 1.97 4.97
C GLU A 16 -18.19 2.00 3.44
N GLU A 17 -17.74 3.08 2.82
CA GLU A 17 -17.70 3.19 1.36
C GLU A 17 -16.77 2.16 0.72
N MET A 18 -15.62 1.89 1.35
CA MET A 18 -14.71 0.84 0.90
C MET A 18 -15.36 -0.53 1.01
N ARG A 19 -15.99 -0.86 2.16
CA ARG A 19 -16.69 -2.13 2.37
C ARG A 19 -17.78 -2.34 1.33
N GLN A 20 -18.67 -1.37 1.14
CA GLN A 20 -19.77 -1.45 0.18
C GLN A 20 -19.26 -1.69 -1.24
N LYS A 21 -18.18 -1.00 -1.64
CA LYS A 21 -17.59 -1.17 -2.97
C LYS A 21 -16.89 -2.52 -3.16
N LEU A 22 -16.23 -3.06 -2.13
CA LEU A 22 -15.64 -4.40 -2.19
C LEU A 22 -16.72 -5.49 -2.24
N LEU A 23 -17.78 -5.36 -1.45
CA LEU A 23 -18.89 -6.30 -1.44
C LEU A 23 -19.67 -6.31 -2.75
N SER A 24 -19.80 -5.16 -3.43
CA SER A 24 -20.44 -5.13 -4.76
C SER A 24 -19.60 -5.88 -5.80
N TYR A 25 -18.27 -5.82 -5.70
CA TYR A 25 -17.35 -6.61 -6.53
C TYR A 25 -17.46 -8.11 -6.27
N VAL A 26 -17.52 -8.53 -5.00
CA VAL A 26 -17.76 -9.93 -4.63
C VAL A 26 -19.12 -10.40 -5.16
N SER A 27 -20.16 -9.59 -4.99
CA SER A 27 -21.53 -9.93 -5.42
C SER A 27 -21.67 -10.06 -6.94
N ALA A 28 -20.84 -9.35 -7.70
CA ALA A 28 -20.81 -9.46 -9.16
C ALA A 28 -20.20 -10.79 -9.66
N GLY A 29 -19.49 -11.55 -8.80
CA GLY A 29 -18.91 -12.85 -9.15
C GLY A 29 -17.80 -12.79 -10.21
N THR A 30 -17.24 -11.62 -10.48
CA THR A 30 -16.19 -11.44 -11.50
C THR A 30 -14.82 -11.85 -10.94
N PRO A 31 -14.06 -12.76 -11.58
CA PRO A 31 -12.69 -13.06 -11.17
C PRO A 31 -11.83 -11.78 -11.16
N MET A 32 -11.12 -11.51 -10.08
CA MET A 32 -10.34 -10.28 -9.94
C MET A 32 -9.08 -10.44 -9.10
N TYR A 33 -8.10 -9.57 -9.38
CA TYR A 33 -6.95 -9.33 -8.53
C TYR A 33 -7.15 -8.03 -7.76
N LEU A 34 -6.98 -8.09 -6.43
CA LEU A 34 -6.94 -6.91 -5.59
C LEU A 34 -5.48 -6.61 -5.23
N VAL A 35 -4.99 -5.45 -5.68
CA VAL A 35 -3.63 -4.98 -5.38
C VAL A 35 -3.71 -3.85 -4.36
N ILE A 36 -3.03 -4.02 -3.24
CA ILE A 36 -2.96 -3.03 -2.16
C ILE A 36 -1.50 -2.70 -1.90
N PHE A 37 -1.19 -1.41 -1.82
CA PHE A 37 0.13 -0.91 -1.42
C PHE A 37 0.04 -0.36 0.00
N PRO A 38 0.23 -1.18 1.05
CA PRO A 38 0.01 -0.74 2.43
C PRO A 38 1.06 0.30 2.88
N GLU A 39 2.21 0.36 2.23
CA GLU A 39 3.24 1.39 2.39
C GLU A 39 2.93 2.67 1.60
N GLY A 40 1.95 2.65 0.70
CA GLY A 40 1.75 3.65 -0.35
C GLY A 40 2.38 3.25 -1.66
N THR A 41 2.09 3.97 -2.75
CA THR A 41 2.37 3.52 -4.13
C THR A 41 3.84 3.33 -4.44
N ARG A 42 4.63 4.40 -4.48
CA ARG A 42 6.07 4.37 -4.79
C ARG A 42 6.84 5.07 -3.69
N TYR A 43 7.94 4.45 -3.26
CA TYR A 43 8.86 5.09 -2.34
C TYR A 43 9.54 6.26 -3.06
N ASN A 44 9.43 7.46 -2.50
CA ASN A 44 10.10 8.64 -3.02
C ASN A 44 11.11 9.15 -1.96
N PRO A 45 12.44 9.09 -2.24
CA PRO A 45 13.48 9.56 -1.33
C PRO A 45 13.39 11.05 -0.98
N GLU A 46 12.79 11.87 -1.83
CA GLU A 46 12.62 13.31 -1.62
C GLU A 46 11.57 13.63 -0.56
N LEU A 47 10.65 12.69 -0.26
CA LEU A 47 9.62 12.84 0.77
C LEU A 47 10.16 12.56 2.18
N THR A 48 11.26 13.23 2.54
CA THR A 48 12.00 13.06 3.79
C THR A 48 11.12 13.13 5.04
N LYS A 49 10.15 14.06 5.07
CA LYS A 49 9.19 14.20 6.19
C LYS A 49 8.31 12.97 6.37
N VAL A 50 7.84 12.38 5.27
CA VAL A 50 6.98 11.18 5.29
C VAL A 50 7.80 9.97 5.74
N ILE A 51 9.04 9.85 5.23
CA ILE A 51 9.98 8.79 5.61
C ILE A 51 10.29 8.87 7.11
N SER A 52 10.72 10.04 7.58
CA SER A 52 11.05 10.28 8.99
C SER A 52 9.85 10.01 9.90
N SER A 53 8.66 10.49 9.54
CA SER A 53 7.43 10.24 10.32
C SER A 53 7.09 8.75 10.36
N SER A 54 7.33 8.01 9.29
CA SER A 54 7.13 6.56 9.26
C SER A 54 8.13 5.83 10.17
N GLN A 55 9.39 6.24 10.17
CA GLN A 55 10.44 5.64 11.01
C GLN A 55 10.22 5.92 12.49
N ILE A 56 9.82 7.16 12.83
CA ILE A 56 9.45 7.54 14.20
C ILE A 56 8.27 6.69 14.68
N PHE A 57 7.22 6.57 13.87
CA PHE A 57 6.07 5.72 14.20
C PHE A 57 6.51 4.26 14.42
N ALA A 58 7.33 3.69 13.54
CA ALA A 58 7.82 2.32 13.71
C ALA A 58 8.59 2.15 15.03
N ALA A 59 9.51 3.06 15.34
CA ALA A 59 10.28 3.02 16.57
C ALA A 59 9.40 3.15 17.83
N GLN A 60 8.39 4.02 17.80
CA GLN A 60 7.45 4.22 18.91
C GLN A 60 6.58 2.97 19.17
N GLU A 61 6.15 2.29 18.11
CA GLU A 61 5.33 1.09 18.20
C GLU A 61 6.16 -0.20 18.35
N GLY A 62 7.48 -0.11 18.47
CA GLY A 62 8.37 -1.27 18.55
C GLY A 62 8.46 -2.12 17.27
N LEU A 63 8.08 -1.54 16.13
CA LEU A 63 8.16 -2.18 14.81
C LEU A 63 9.56 -2.00 14.20
N PRO A 64 9.96 -2.88 13.25
CA PRO A 64 11.18 -2.69 12.48
C PRO A 64 11.21 -1.33 11.77
N VAL A 65 12.30 -0.58 11.96
CA VAL A 65 12.51 0.71 11.29
C VAL A 65 13.02 0.47 9.86
N LEU A 66 12.11 0.60 8.89
CA LEU A 66 12.38 0.31 7.48
C LEU A 66 13.14 1.46 6.79
N LYS A 67 14.02 1.09 5.85
CA LYS A 67 14.88 2.03 5.10
C LYS A 67 14.44 2.19 3.64
N HIS A 68 13.95 1.12 3.02
CA HIS A 68 13.68 1.08 1.58
C HIS A 68 12.21 1.22 1.20
N VAL A 69 11.33 1.04 2.18
CA VAL A 69 9.87 1.19 2.09
C VAL A 69 9.37 1.92 3.35
N LEU A 70 8.14 2.41 3.33
CA LEU A 70 7.49 2.98 4.52
C LEU A 70 6.89 1.86 5.38
N THR A 71 6.60 2.15 6.64
CA THR A 71 5.86 1.24 7.51
C THR A 71 4.45 1.03 6.94
N PRO A 72 4.02 -0.24 6.72
CA PRO A 72 2.69 -0.57 6.23
C PRO A 72 1.59 -0.02 7.15
N ARG A 73 0.52 0.54 6.56
CA ARG A 73 -0.72 0.86 7.28
C ARG A 73 -1.76 -0.20 6.95
N VAL A 74 -2.19 -0.95 7.97
CA VAL A 74 -2.97 -2.18 7.78
C VAL A 74 -4.48 -1.98 7.67
N LYS A 75 -5.02 -0.80 8.01
CA LYS A 75 -6.48 -0.62 8.13
C LYS A 75 -7.24 -0.98 6.84
N ALA A 76 -6.82 -0.44 5.70
CA ALA A 76 -7.46 -0.73 4.42
C ALA A 76 -7.29 -2.20 4.01
N THR A 77 -6.10 -2.78 4.20
CA THR A 77 -5.83 -4.20 3.95
C THR A 77 -6.72 -5.10 4.80
N HIS A 78 -6.89 -4.78 6.08
CA HIS A 78 -7.75 -5.53 6.98
C HIS A 78 -9.21 -5.50 6.52
N ILE A 79 -9.73 -4.33 6.16
CA ILE A 79 -11.10 -4.18 5.63
C ILE A 79 -11.27 -4.95 4.33
N ALA A 80 -10.30 -4.86 3.42
CA ALA A 80 -10.29 -5.60 2.17
C ALA A 80 -10.37 -7.11 2.40
N PHE A 81 -9.51 -7.63 3.27
CA PHE A 81 -9.50 -9.04 3.61
C PHE A 81 -10.82 -9.44 4.29
N ASP A 82 -11.28 -8.71 5.29
CA ASP A 82 -12.49 -9.06 6.02
C ASP A 82 -13.74 -9.08 5.10
N SER A 83 -13.84 -8.12 4.17
CA SER A 83 -14.94 -8.07 3.19
C SER A 83 -14.86 -9.16 2.11
N MET A 84 -13.67 -9.66 1.77
CA MET A 84 -13.47 -10.52 0.60
C MET A 84 -12.92 -11.92 0.93
N LYS A 85 -12.64 -12.26 2.20
CA LYS A 85 -11.97 -13.51 2.60
C LYS A 85 -12.59 -14.80 2.06
N ASN A 86 -13.91 -14.81 1.80
CA ASN A 86 -14.61 -15.96 1.22
C ASN A 86 -14.57 -16.01 -0.32
N TYR A 87 -13.99 -14.98 -0.95
CA TYR A 87 -13.89 -14.79 -2.39
C TYR A 87 -12.43 -14.78 -2.89
N LEU A 88 -11.45 -14.72 -1.97
CA LEU A 88 -10.03 -14.71 -2.28
C LEU A 88 -9.45 -16.13 -2.14
N ASP A 89 -8.78 -16.61 -3.18
CA ASP A 89 -8.12 -17.93 -3.15
C ASP A 89 -6.75 -17.89 -2.46
N ALA A 90 -6.03 -16.77 -2.58
CA ALA A 90 -4.67 -16.63 -2.07
C ALA A 90 -4.30 -15.16 -1.77
N ILE A 91 -3.29 -14.99 -0.91
CA ILE A 91 -2.65 -13.69 -0.64
C ILE A 91 -1.17 -13.81 -1.04
N TYR A 92 -0.72 -12.86 -1.83
CA TYR A 92 0.67 -12.74 -2.24
C TYR A 92 1.29 -11.51 -1.56
N ASP A 93 2.33 -11.74 -0.76
CA ASP A 93 3.20 -10.67 -0.26
C ASP A 93 4.32 -10.45 -1.27
N VAL A 94 4.36 -9.25 -1.86
CA VAL A 94 5.26 -8.92 -2.97
C VAL A 94 5.94 -7.59 -2.70
N THR A 95 7.26 -7.57 -2.83
CA THR A 95 8.06 -6.33 -2.86
C THR A 95 8.59 -6.12 -4.27
N VAL A 96 8.31 -4.95 -4.86
CA VAL A 96 8.77 -4.60 -6.21
C VAL A 96 9.99 -3.69 -6.11
N ALA A 97 11.09 -4.09 -6.75
CA ALA A 97 12.29 -3.28 -6.91
C ALA A 97 12.34 -2.67 -8.32
N PHE A 98 12.67 -1.38 -8.40
CA PHE A 98 12.82 -0.66 -9.67
C PHE A 98 14.30 -0.46 -9.99
N GLU A 99 14.70 -0.83 -11.20
CA GLU A 99 16.03 -0.53 -11.73
C GLU A 99 16.20 0.97 -12.02
N GLY A 100 17.44 1.41 -12.20
CA GLY A 100 17.74 2.79 -12.55
C GLY A 100 17.34 3.79 -11.46
N THR A 101 17.27 3.38 -10.18
CA THR A 101 16.89 4.22 -9.03
C THR A 101 18.08 4.69 -8.19
N VAL A 102 19.30 4.53 -8.72
CA VAL A 102 20.55 4.97 -8.09
C VAL A 102 21.33 5.81 -9.09
N ASP A 103 21.92 6.92 -8.64
CA ASP A 103 22.80 7.76 -9.46
C ASP A 103 24.27 7.29 -9.42
N ASP A 104 25.14 7.93 -10.20
CA ASP A 104 26.57 7.59 -10.27
C ASP A 104 27.31 7.79 -8.94
N LYS A 105 26.69 8.49 -7.97
CA LYS A 105 27.20 8.72 -6.61
C LYS A 105 26.65 7.71 -5.61
N GLY A 106 25.88 6.71 -6.05
CA GLY A 106 25.25 5.72 -5.18
C GLY A 106 24.03 6.23 -4.43
N GLN A 107 23.50 7.40 -4.76
CA GLN A 107 22.35 8.01 -4.09
C GLN A 107 21.05 7.54 -4.72
N ARG A 108 20.07 7.20 -3.87
CA ARG A 108 18.75 6.76 -4.33
C ARG A 108 17.96 7.94 -4.88
N LYS A 109 17.45 7.82 -6.10
CA LYS A 109 16.53 8.77 -6.73
C LYS A 109 15.11 8.21 -6.82
N GLU A 110 14.16 9.06 -7.22
CA GLU A 110 12.77 8.63 -7.40
C GLU A 110 12.67 7.47 -8.40
N ALA A 111 11.74 6.56 -8.14
CA ALA A 111 11.44 5.47 -9.06
C ALA A 111 10.86 6.02 -10.38
N PRO A 112 11.23 5.44 -11.54
CA PRO A 112 10.68 5.86 -12.84
C PRO A 112 9.14 5.86 -12.83
N SER A 113 8.54 6.80 -13.56
CA SER A 113 7.11 6.76 -13.87
C SER A 113 6.81 5.55 -14.76
N MET A 114 5.68 4.87 -14.49
CA MET A 114 5.07 3.98 -15.47
C MET A 114 4.44 4.79 -16.60
#